data_AF-A0A290ZA69-F1
#
_entry.id   AF-A0A290ZA69-F1
#
_cell.length_a   1.000
_cell.length_b   1.000
_cell.length_c   1.000
_cell.angle_alpha   90.00
_cell.angle_beta   90.00
_cell.angle_gamma   90.00
#
_symmetry.space_group_name_H-M   'P 1'
#
loop_
_entity.id
_entity.type
_entity.pdbx_description
1 polymer ?
#
loop_
_entity_poly.entity_id
_entity_poly.type
_entity_poly.pdbx_seq_one_letter_code
_entity_poly.pdbx_strand_id
1 'polypeptide(L)'
;MPAVRGRVRPAGAQLRGHDAAQREGGCAVSRLSAAATAVAVVAAAVLAGAPAAQAQAQEQAQAQDGERVVIADGHVDLGPRVVNGKWVVQLRDDSGAEPVWREPGDVVLHVPDSVRTAVPDDPAYAFLGAAGSQVWVLPQAQGDGVVWPGWNTQDPSIAGLGGREVDWRLHGVTGPGEFQLFLNGNFGEPEVVFSGAKGFPQETGVELGTHAHGNWVFSAPGSYALDVEMAASDGRADRAVLRVHVGAGDPNEAFTVSVPAGETPSSNENAGEEQNQAPWPWIAGAAVVLLAIGFLVRRKVVGSRG
;
A
#
# COMPACT_ATOMS: atom_id res chain seq x y z
N MET A 1 -15.05 -33.98 68.06
CA MET A 1 -16.14 -34.95 67.78
C MET A 1 -16.45 -34.93 66.28
N PRO A 2 -17.11 -35.96 65.70
CA PRO A 2 -17.42 -36.08 64.26
C PRO A 2 -18.53 -35.08 63.83
N ALA A 3 -18.75 -34.66 62.57
CA ALA A 3 -18.55 -35.20 61.20
C ALA A 3 -19.77 -35.95 60.62
N VAL A 4 -19.81 -36.06 59.27
CA VAL A 4 -20.80 -36.77 58.40
C VAL A 4 -22.15 -36.02 58.22
N ARG A 5 -22.97 -36.15 57.14
CA ARG A 5 -22.86 -36.34 55.66
C ARG A 5 -24.31 -36.60 55.16
N GLY A 6 -24.76 -36.07 54.01
CA GLY A 6 -26.11 -36.40 53.49
C GLY A 6 -26.32 -36.04 52.01
N ARG A 7 -26.87 -36.96 51.21
CA ARG A 7 -27.11 -36.82 49.76
C ARG A 7 -28.26 -37.74 49.32
N VAL A 8 -29.32 -37.21 48.69
CA VAL A 8 -30.34 -38.00 47.95
C VAL A 8 -30.85 -37.24 46.71
N ARG A 9 -31.04 -37.97 45.60
CA ARG A 9 -31.95 -37.71 44.45
C ARG A 9 -32.71 -39.03 44.22
N PRO A 10 -34.02 -39.03 43.90
CA PRO A 10 -34.54 -39.23 42.52
C PRO A 10 -35.65 -38.19 42.17
N ALA A 11 -36.08 -37.88 40.94
CA ALA A 11 -36.39 -38.63 39.70
C ALA A 11 -37.88 -39.06 39.56
N GLY A 12 -38.43 -38.99 38.33
CA GLY A 12 -39.87 -39.16 37.99
C GLY A 12 -40.56 -37.80 37.77
N ALA A 13 -41.18 -37.38 36.66
CA ALA A 13 -41.63 -37.95 35.37
C ALA A 13 -43.15 -38.20 35.22
N GLN A 14 -43.80 -37.31 34.42
CA GLN A 14 -44.79 -37.61 33.37
C GLN A 14 -46.22 -38.08 33.74
N LEU A 15 -47.26 -37.40 33.21
CA LEU A 15 -48.33 -37.92 32.30
C LEU A 15 -49.63 -37.07 32.28
N ARG A 16 -50.18 -36.83 31.07
CA ARG A 16 -51.61 -36.68 30.63
C ARG A 16 -52.58 -35.73 31.39
N GLY A 17 -53.63 -35.17 30.78
CA GLY A 17 -54.17 -35.24 29.40
C GLY A 17 -55.70 -35.01 29.39
N HIS A 18 -56.33 -34.91 28.20
CA HIS A 18 -57.79 -34.75 27.94
C HIS A 18 -58.35 -33.33 28.24
N ASP A 19 -58.91 -32.59 27.27
CA ASP A 19 -60.24 -32.67 26.58
C ASP A 19 -61.37 -31.93 27.35
N ALA A 20 -62.38 -31.27 26.74
CA ALA A 20 -62.61 -30.78 25.37
C ALA A 20 -63.89 -29.89 25.31
N ALA A 21 -64.23 -29.37 24.11
CA ALA A 21 -65.56 -28.86 23.67
C ALA A 21 -65.98 -27.42 24.08
N GLN A 22 -66.29 -26.52 23.13
CA GLN A 22 -67.63 -26.16 22.55
C GLN A 22 -68.39 -25.06 23.36
N ARG A 23 -69.20 -24.12 22.82
CA ARG A 23 -69.84 -23.80 21.49
C ARG A 23 -70.38 -22.33 21.59
N GLU A 24 -70.65 -21.49 20.57
CA GLU A 24 -70.48 -21.45 19.09
C GLU A 24 -69.63 -20.20 18.70
N GLY A 25 -69.92 -19.20 17.83
CA GLY A 25 -70.98 -18.88 16.83
C GLY A 25 -71.23 -17.36 16.71
N GLY A 26 -71.54 -16.73 15.56
CA GLY A 26 -71.61 -17.22 14.17
C GLY A 26 -71.86 -16.07 13.14
N CYS A 27 -71.70 -16.37 11.82
CA CYS A 27 -71.84 -15.47 10.64
C CYS A 27 -70.77 -14.35 10.46
N ALA A 28 -70.34 -13.96 9.24
CA ALA A 28 -70.72 -14.40 7.89
C ALA A 28 -69.63 -14.19 6.79
N VAL A 29 -69.53 -15.18 5.88
CA VAL A 29 -69.28 -15.07 4.42
C VAL A 29 -67.92 -14.57 3.86
N SER A 30 -67.10 -15.56 3.48
CA SER A 30 -66.39 -15.73 2.19
C SER A 30 -65.35 -14.72 1.66
N ARG A 31 -64.13 -15.25 1.43
CA ARG A 31 -63.63 -15.61 0.07
C ARG A 31 -62.68 -16.83 0.16
N LEU A 32 -62.49 -17.53 -0.97
CA LEU A 32 -61.77 -18.81 -1.05
C LEU A 32 -60.27 -18.65 -1.39
N SER A 33 -59.47 -19.59 -0.90
CA SER A 33 -58.27 -20.18 -1.55
C SER A 33 -57.04 -19.30 -1.87
N ALA A 34 -55.81 -19.81 -1.81
CA ALA A 34 -55.30 -21.07 -1.25
C ALA A 34 -53.77 -21.04 -1.09
N ALA A 35 -53.25 -22.05 -0.39
CA ALA A 35 -51.84 -22.50 -0.35
C ALA A 35 -50.79 -21.54 0.25
N ALA A 36 -49.77 -22.14 0.84
CA ALA A 36 -48.65 -21.45 1.47
C ALA A 36 -47.34 -21.77 0.75
N THR A 37 -46.48 -20.76 0.63
CA THR A 37 -45.03 -20.95 0.48
C THR A 37 -44.35 -20.00 1.46
N ALA A 38 -43.63 -20.54 2.43
CA ALA A 38 -42.80 -19.72 3.32
C ALA A 38 -41.47 -19.42 2.62
N VAL A 39 -41.13 -18.13 2.50
CA VAL A 39 -39.78 -17.69 2.17
C VAL A 39 -39.29 -16.79 3.30
N ALA A 40 -38.45 -17.36 4.18
CA ALA A 40 -37.72 -16.56 5.14
C ALA A 40 -36.62 -15.81 4.41
N VAL A 41 -36.72 -14.47 4.32
CA VAL A 41 -35.67 -13.63 3.75
C VAL A 41 -34.52 -13.56 4.74
N VAL A 42 -33.59 -14.52 4.64
CA VAL A 42 -32.30 -14.45 5.32
C VAL A 42 -31.45 -13.41 4.59
N ALA A 43 -31.29 -12.24 5.19
CA ALA A 43 -30.49 -11.14 4.65
C ALA A 43 -28.97 -11.43 4.79
N ALA A 44 -28.47 -12.41 4.04
CA ALA A 44 -27.06 -12.77 3.97
C ALA A 44 -26.30 -11.83 3.01
N ALA A 45 -26.16 -10.55 3.39
CA ALA A 45 -25.37 -9.56 2.64
C ALA A 45 -23.87 -9.71 2.96
N VAL A 46 -23.19 -10.64 2.30
CA VAL A 46 -21.75 -10.89 2.49
C VAL A 46 -20.97 -10.46 1.24
N LEU A 47 -20.23 -9.35 1.38
CA LEU A 47 -18.99 -9.01 0.68
C LEU A 47 -18.89 -9.31 -0.83
N ALA A 48 -19.35 -8.37 -1.66
CA ALA A 48 -19.07 -8.33 -3.11
C ALA A 48 -18.71 -6.92 -3.63
N GLY A 49 -18.41 -5.96 -2.74
CA GLY A 49 -18.34 -4.52 -3.08
C GLY A 49 -16.95 -3.93 -3.37
N ALA A 50 -15.86 -4.67 -3.09
CA ALA A 50 -14.50 -4.09 -3.05
C ALA A 50 -14.05 -3.34 -4.32
N PRO A 51 -14.00 -3.95 -5.52
CA PRO A 51 -13.43 -3.29 -6.70
C PRO A 51 -14.28 -2.09 -7.17
N ALA A 52 -15.60 -2.16 -7.01
CA ALA A 52 -16.49 -1.05 -7.38
C ALA A 52 -16.31 0.16 -6.45
N ALA A 53 -16.25 -0.06 -5.13
CA ALA A 53 -16.04 1.01 -4.16
C ALA A 53 -14.66 1.68 -4.32
N GLN A 54 -13.61 0.90 -4.59
CA GLN A 54 -12.26 1.44 -4.84
C GLN A 54 -12.19 2.26 -6.14
N ALA A 55 -12.77 1.77 -7.24
CA ALA A 55 -12.85 2.52 -8.49
C ALA A 55 -13.63 3.84 -8.33
N GLN A 56 -14.74 3.84 -7.59
CA GLN A 56 -15.50 5.06 -7.30
C GLN A 56 -14.70 6.06 -6.43
N ALA A 57 -13.91 5.59 -5.46
CA ALA A 57 -13.03 6.44 -4.65
C ALA A 57 -11.84 7.02 -5.44
N GLN A 58 -11.42 6.37 -6.54
CA GLN A 58 -10.40 6.88 -7.46
C GLN A 58 -10.98 7.97 -8.39
N GLU A 59 -12.22 7.80 -8.87
CA GLU A 59 -12.91 8.77 -9.74
C GLU A 59 -13.36 10.04 -9.00
N GLN A 60 -13.68 9.95 -7.70
CA GLN A 60 -14.23 11.07 -6.92
C GLN A 60 -13.19 12.05 -6.34
N ALA A 61 -11.90 11.70 -6.35
CA ALA A 61 -10.85 12.50 -5.74
C ALA A 61 -10.67 13.86 -6.47
N GLN A 62 -10.59 14.96 -5.70
CA GLN A 62 -10.53 16.32 -6.26
C GLN A 62 -9.09 16.77 -6.53
N ALA A 63 -8.83 17.48 -7.63
CA ALA A 63 -7.51 18.05 -7.90
C ALA A 63 -7.25 19.31 -7.06
N GLN A 64 -6.09 19.37 -6.41
CA GLN A 64 -5.55 20.55 -5.73
C GLN A 64 -4.17 20.88 -6.33
N ASP A 65 -4.03 22.09 -6.88
CA ASP A 65 -2.86 22.58 -7.63
C ASP A 65 -2.34 23.85 -6.95
N GLY A 66 -1.02 23.95 -6.75
CA GLY A 66 -0.35 25.07 -6.08
C GLY A 66 -0.52 25.17 -4.56
N GLU A 67 -1.32 24.31 -3.92
CA GLU A 67 -1.37 24.20 -2.45
C GLU A 67 -0.24 23.30 -1.95
N ARG A 68 0.78 23.91 -1.33
CA ARG A 68 1.86 23.17 -0.68
C ARG A 68 1.41 22.50 0.60
N VAL A 69 1.69 21.20 0.71
CA VAL A 69 1.30 20.37 1.85
C VAL A 69 2.45 19.50 2.35
N VAL A 70 2.47 19.22 3.65
CA VAL A 70 3.31 18.21 4.27
C VAL A 70 2.40 17.06 4.71
N ILE A 71 2.64 15.84 4.20
CA ILE A 71 1.90 14.63 4.56
C ILE A 71 2.81 13.77 5.45
N ALA A 72 2.46 13.65 6.73
CA ALA A 72 3.24 12.93 7.74
C ALA A 72 2.59 11.61 8.21
N ASP A 73 1.32 11.38 7.86
CA ASP A 73 0.53 10.22 8.22
C ASP A 73 -0.45 9.89 7.07
N GLY A 74 -0.94 8.65 7.00
CA GLY A 74 -1.95 8.22 6.03
C GLY A 74 -1.41 7.71 4.68
N HIS A 75 -2.34 7.19 3.87
CA HIS A 75 -2.06 6.53 2.58
C HIS A 75 -1.83 7.56 1.47
N VAL A 76 -0.79 7.35 0.66
CA VAL A 76 -0.57 8.12 -0.58
C VAL A 76 -0.10 7.22 -1.71
N ASP A 77 -0.51 7.50 -2.95
CA ASP A 77 -0.13 6.71 -4.14
C ASP A 77 0.46 7.60 -5.24
N LEU A 78 1.64 7.26 -5.75
CA LEU A 78 2.17 7.87 -6.98
C LEU A 78 1.61 7.14 -8.20
N GLY A 79 0.94 7.85 -9.11
CA GLY A 79 0.33 7.21 -10.28
C GLY A 79 0.21 8.12 -11.51
N PRO A 80 0.21 7.55 -12.72
CA PRO A 80 -0.02 8.31 -13.94
C PRO A 80 -1.52 8.39 -14.28
N ARG A 81 -1.92 9.51 -14.89
CA ARG A 81 -3.32 9.80 -15.23
C ARG A 81 -3.41 10.53 -16.58
N VAL A 82 -4.58 10.55 -17.21
CA VAL A 82 -4.85 11.40 -18.38
C VAL A 82 -5.80 12.54 -17.99
N VAL A 83 -5.21 13.67 -17.57
CA VAL A 83 -5.95 14.88 -17.19
C VAL A 83 -5.99 15.84 -18.38
N ASN A 84 -7.19 16.25 -18.80
CA ASN A 84 -7.43 17.12 -19.96
C ASN A 84 -6.74 16.64 -21.26
N GLY A 85 -6.54 15.33 -21.42
CA GLY A 85 -5.84 14.72 -22.56
C GLY A 85 -4.31 14.68 -22.44
N LYS A 86 -3.70 15.33 -21.44
CA LYS A 86 -2.26 15.21 -21.13
C LYS A 86 -2.06 14.01 -20.19
N TRP A 87 -1.04 13.20 -20.46
CA TRP A 87 -0.50 12.27 -19.45
C TRP A 87 0.21 13.07 -18.35
N VAL A 88 -0.11 12.80 -17.10
CA VAL A 88 0.46 13.47 -15.91
C VAL A 88 0.84 12.45 -14.85
N VAL A 89 1.89 12.72 -14.06
CA VAL A 89 2.18 11.97 -12.82
C VAL A 89 1.67 12.77 -11.63
N GLN A 90 0.69 12.22 -10.91
CA GLN A 90 0.09 12.85 -9.73
C GLN A 90 0.22 11.95 -8.51
N LEU A 91 0.14 12.56 -7.33
CA LEU A 91 0.02 11.85 -6.06
C LEU A 91 -1.46 11.82 -5.64
N ARG A 92 -2.00 10.64 -5.35
CA ARG A 92 -3.26 10.48 -4.62
C ARG A 92 -2.97 10.64 -3.14
N ASP A 93 -3.69 11.53 -2.47
CA ASP A 93 -3.62 11.80 -1.04
C ASP A 93 -4.92 11.31 -0.40
N ASP A 94 -4.83 10.24 0.38
CA ASP A 94 -5.91 9.68 1.21
C ASP A 94 -5.64 9.88 2.71
N SER A 95 -4.79 10.86 3.08
CA SER A 95 -4.55 11.22 4.49
C SER A 95 -5.69 12.05 5.08
N GLY A 96 -6.47 12.72 4.22
CA GLY A 96 -7.64 13.52 4.58
C GLY A 96 -8.92 12.72 4.76
N ALA A 97 -10.01 13.42 5.10
CA ALA A 97 -11.35 12.81 5.17
C ALA A 97 -11.95 12.48 3.79
N GLU A 98 -11.45 13.13 2.73
CA GLU A 98 -11.85 12.94 1.34
C GLU A 98 -10.57 12.84 0.48
N PRO A 99 -10.48 11.92 -0.50
CA PRO A 99 -9.31 11.79 -1.35
C PRO A 99 -9.03 13.01 -2.24
N VAL A 100 -7.75 13.33 -2.43
CA VAL A 100 -7.26 14.47 -3.22
C VAL A 100 -6.20 14.00 -4.23
N TRP A 101 -6.16 14.61 -5.42
CA TRP A 101 -5.05 14.49 -6.37
C TRP A 101 -4.17 15.74 -6.29
N ARG A 102 -2.87 15.56 -6.12
CA ARG A 102 -1.88 16.65 -5.98
C ARG A 102 -0.74 16.51 -6.98
N GLU A 103 -0.17 17.64 -7.37
CA GLU A 103 1.09 17.68 -8.11
C GLU A 103 2.26 17.29 -7.17
N PRO A 104 3.12 16.30 -7.50
CA PRO A 104 4.17 15.83 -6.58
C PRO A 104 5.18 16.92 -6.16
N GLY A 105 5.29 17.99 -6.96
CA GLY A 105 6.17 19.13 -6.66
C GLY A 105 5.73 19.96 -5.44
N ASP A 106 4.43 19.98 -5.13
CA ASP A 106 3.83 20.72 -4.00
C ASP A 106 3.57 19.83 -2.77
N VAL A 107 3.92 18.54 -2.82
CA VAL A 107 3.85 17.63 -1.66
C VAL A 107 5.24 17.38 -1.09
N VAL A 108 5.36 17.43 0.24
CA VAL A 108 6.46 16.80 0.99
C VAL A 108 5.92 15.62 1.78
N LEU A 109 6.49 14.43 1.59
CA LEU A 109 6.26 13.29 2.46
C LEU A 109 7.20 13.39 3.68
N HIS A 110 6.67 13.33 4.90
CA HIS A 110 7.48 13.42 6.12
C HIS A 110 7.68 12.04 6.75
N VAL A 111 8.94 11.60 6.81
CA VAL A 111 9.40 10.41 7.51
C VAL A 111 9.83 10.82 8.92
N PRO A 112 9.05 10.52 9.98
CA PRO A 112 9.37 10.97 11.33
C PRO A 112 10.57 10.21 11.93
N ASP A 113 11.28 10.81 12.91
CA ASP A 113 12.41 10.14 13.57
C ASP A 113 12.01 8.87 14.37
N SER A 114 10.71 8.68 14.63
CA SER A 114 10.15 7.50 15.27
C SER A 114 10.30 6.20 14.45
N VAL A 115 10.45 6.28 13.12
CA VAL A 115 10.70 5.09 12.27
C VAL A 115 12.18 4.77 12.06
N ARG A 116 13.08 5.35 12.88
CA ARG A 116 14.50 5.01 12.84
C ARG A 116 14.77 3.64 13.45
N THR A 117 15.40 2.77 12.69
CA THR A 117 15.84 1.43 13.10
C THR A 117 17.32 1.21 12.77
N ALA A 118 17.91 0.15 13.31
CA ALA A 118 19.26 -0.30 12.97
C ALA A 118 19.19 -1.32 11.81
N VAL A 119 20.06 -1.26 10.80
CA VAL A 119 20.14 -2.27 9.72
C VAL A 119 20.34 -3.68 10.31
N PRO A 120 19.64 -4.73 9.83
CA PRO A 120 19.80 -6.10 10.34
C PRO A 120 21.23 -6.64 10.21
N ASP A 121 21.60 -7.60 11.07
CA ASP A 121 22.78 -8.45 10.90
C ASP A 121 22.42 -9.69 10.04
N ASP A 122 21.97 -9.39 8.82
CA ASP A 122 21.52 -10.33 7.80
C ASP A 122 22.08 -9.89 6.44
N PRO A 123 22.90 -10.72 5.75
CA PRO A 123 23.46 -10.40 4.44
C PRO A 123 22.44 -9.99 3.38
N ALA A 124 21.19 -10.45 3.48
CA ALA A 124 20.11 -10.07 2.57
C ALA A 124 19.79 -8.55 2.63
N TYR A 125 20.07 -7.90 3.76
CA TYR A 125 19.81 -6.47 3.99
C TYR A 125 21.06 -5.58 3.90
N ALA A 126 22.23 -6.13 3.55
CA ALA A 126 23.48 -5.38 3.47
C ALA A 126 23.47 -4.21 2.45
N PHE A 127 22.51 -4.19 1.52
CA PHE A 127 22.28 -3.06 0.61
C PHE A 127 21.76 -1.79 1.32
N LEU A 128 21.21 -1.92 2.54
CA LEU A 128 20.81 -0.78 3.38
C LEU A 128 22.00 -0.12 4.10
N GLY A 129 23.19 -0.72 4.06
CA GLY A 129 24.39 -0.29 4.77
C GLY A 129 24.97 -1.38 5.67
N ALA A 130 25.95 -1.02 6.51
CA ALA A 130 26.53 -1.96 7.47
C ALA A 130 25.55 -2.27 8.61
N ALA A 131 25.49 -3.53 9.04
CA ALA A 131 24.68 -3.98 10.18
C ALA A 131 24.83 -3.07 11.41
N GLY A 132 23.72 -2.76 12.08
CA GLY A 132 23.67 -1.82 13.20
C GLY A 132 23.56 -0.33 12.81
N SER A 133 23.87 0.04 11.56
CA SER A 133 23.79 1.43 11.09
C SER A 133 22.35 1.95 11.16
N GLN A 134 22.15 3.24 11.48
CA GLN A 134 20.80 3.80 11.62
C GLN A 134 20.20 4.19 10.26
N VAL A 135 18.95 3.77 10.02
CA VAL A 135 18.16 4.08 8.82
C VAL A 135 16.72 4.39 9.22
N TRP A 136 16.03 5.20 8.43
CA TRP A 136 14.61 5.53 8.62
C TRP A 136 13.79 4.77 7.58
N VAL A 137 12.79 4.00 8.01
CA VAL A 137 12.05 3.06 7.15
C VAL A 137 10.56 3.39 7.18
N LEU A 138 9.97 3.79 6.05
CA LEU A 138 8.53 3.66 5.86
C LEU A 138 8.26 2.21 5.42
N PRO A 139 7.51 1.40 6.20
CA PRO A 139 7.30 -0.02 5.91
C PRO A 139 6.33 -0.26 4.75
N GLN A 140 6.50 -1.40 4.07
CA GLN A 140 5.56 -1.86 3.05
C GLN A 140 4.14 -2.12 3.61
N ALA A 141 4.02 -2.53 4.87
CA ALA A 141 2.73 -2.69 5.54
C ALA A 141 2.32 -1.40 6.27
N GLN A 142 1.06 -0.99 6.16
CA GLN A 142 0.55 0.22 6.80
C GLN A 142 0.71 0.18 8.33
N GLY A 143 1.01 1.34 8.91
CA GLY A 143 0.95 1.60 10.35
C GLY A 143 0.43 3.01 10.62
N ASP A 144 -0.01 3.27 11.86
CA ASP A 144 -0.54 4.58 12.27
C ASP A 144 0.59 5.59 12.55
N GLY A 145 0.36 6.87 12.26
CA GLY A 145 1.29 7.95 12.60
C GLY A 145 2.50 8.05 11.66
N VAL A 146 2.41 7.48 10.45
CA VAL A 146 3.46 7.45 9.43
C VAL A 146 2.84 7.51 8.03
N VAL A 147 3.40 8.33 7.14
CA VAL A 147 2.95 8.36 5.75
C VAL A 147 3.27 7.03 5.05
N TRP A 148 2.32 6.48 4.31
CA TRP A 148 2.42 5.17 3.68
C TRP A 148 2.37 5.27 2.14
N PRO A 149 3.53 5.56 1.50
CA PRO A 149 3.61 5.75 0.05
C PRO A 149 3.62 4.45 -0.75
N GLY A 150 2.69 4.35 -1.69
CA GLY A 150 2.60 3.32 -2.72
C GLY A 150 2.71 3.88 -4.14
N TRP A 151 2.40 3.04 -5.10
CA TRP A 151 2.23 3.41 -6.51
C TRP A 151 1.05 2.67 -7.13
N ASN A 152 0.37 3.34 -8.06
CA ASN A 152 -0.95 2.94 -8.54
C ASN A 152 -1.14 3.18 -10.04
N THR A 153 -1.60 2.14 -10.74
CA THR A 153 -1.89 2.12 -12.18
C THR A 153 -3.34 1.69 -12.46
N GLN A 154 -4.25 1.88 -11.50
CA GLN A 154 -5.68 1.56 -11.60
C GLN A 154 -6.56 2.73 -12.09
N ASP A 155 -6.01 3.94 -12.25
CA ASP A 155 -6.81 5.10 -12.66
C ASP A 155 -7.60 4.81 -13.96
N PRO A 156 -8.93 5.00 -13.99
CA PRO A 156 -9.76 4.63 -15.13
C PRO A 156 -9.35 5.28 -16.46
N SER A 157 -8.66 6.42 -16.43
CA SER A 157 -8.19 7.12 -17.63
C SER A 157 -6.99 6.45 -18.31
N ILE A 158 -6.27 5.56 -17.61
CA ILE A 158 -5.14 4.78 -18.17
C ILE A 158 -5.48 3.32 -18.47
N ALA A 159 -6.56 2.78 -17.89
CA ALA A 159 -6.95 1.36 -18.02
C ALA A 159 -7.29 0.93 -19.47
N GLY A 160 -7.65 1.87 -20.35
CA GLY A 160 -7.96 1.61 -21.76
C GLY A 160 -6.78 1.72 -22.73
N LEU A 161 -5.56 1.94 -22.24
CA LEU A 161 -4.37 2.14 -23.06
C LEU A 161 -3.78 0.80 -23.52
N GLY A 162 -3.38 0.70 -24.79
CA GLY A 162 -2.97 -0.56 -25.44
C GLY A 162 -1.63 -1.17 -25.01
N GLY A 163 -1.14 -0.84 -23.82
CA GLY A 163 0.05 -1.44 -23.20
C GLY A 163 -0.30 -2.61 -22.28
N ARG A 164 0.72 -3.13 -21.59
CA ARG A 164 0.57 -4.04 -20.44
C ARG A 164 0.96 -3.39 -19.12
N GLU A 165 1.91 -2.48 -19.18
CA GLU A 165 2.69 -1.94 -18.07
C GLU A 165 2.92 -0.44 -18.30
N VAL A 166 3.18 0.26 -17.21
CA VAL A 166 3.79 1.59 -17.15
C VAL A 166 5.27 1.41 -16.85
N ASP A 167 6.15 2.06 -17.62
CA ASP A 167 7.56 2.17 -17.23
C ASP A 167 7.66 3.21 -16.11
N TRP A 168 8.10 2.82 -14.92
CA TRP A 168 8.44 3.74 -13.83
C TRP A 168 9.96 3.88 -13.74
N ARG A 169 10.46 5.12 -13.78
CA ARG A 169 11.89 5.44 -13.77
C ARG A 169 12.28 6.34 -12.61
N LEU A 170 13.49 6.13 -12.10
CA LEU A 170 14.17 7.03 -11.17
C LEU A 170 15.42 7.58 -11.88
N HIS A 171 15.42 8.89 -12.16
CA HIS A 171 16.48 9.60 -12.88
C HIS A 171 17.58 10.14 -11.97
N GLY A 172 17.33 10.21 -10.66
CA GLY A 172 18.28 10.69 -9.68
C GLY A 172 17.66 10.83 -8.29
N VAL A 173 18.52 10.89 -7.28
CA VAL A 173 18.17 11.24 -5.91
C VAL A 173 19.13 12.34 -5.46
N THR A 174 18.61 13.35 -4.77
CA THR A 174 19.41 14.38 -4.09
C THR A 174 19.01 14.40 -2.63
N GLY A 175 19.98 14.32 -1.71
CA GLY A 175 19.73 14.31 -0.28
C GLY A 175 21.02 14.09 0.54
N PRO A 176 20.91 14.06 1.89
CA PRO A 176 22.03 13.92 2.81
C PRO A 176 22.60 12.49 2.96
N GLY A 177 22.00 11.50 2.30
CA GLY A 177 22.40 10.10 2.36
C GLY A 177 21.71 9.25 1.30
N GLU A 178 21.77 7.94 1.44
CA GLU A 178 21.20 7.00 0.48
C GLU A 178 19.67 6.90 0.57
N PHE A 179 19.07 6.51 -0.55
CA PHE A 179 17.67 6.09 -0.69
C PHE A 179 17.61 4.64 -1.18
N GLN A 180 16.69 3.84 -0.66
CA GLN A 180 16.40 2.49 -1.17
C GLN A 180 14.88 2.30 -1.23
N LEU A 181 14.38 1.68 -2.30
CA LEU A 181 13.01 1.14 -2.37
C LEU A 181 13.08 -0.36 -2.61
N PHE A 182 12.49 -1.17 -1.74
CA PHE A 182 12.45 -2.61 -1.90
C PHE A 182 11.12 -3.25 -1.46
N LEU A 183 10.74 -4.33 -2.13
CA LEU A 183 9.60 -5.17 -1.78
C LEU A 183 10.02 -6.32 -0.86
N ASN A 184 9.14 -6.73 0.04
CA ASN A 184 9.22 -8.03 0.71
C ASN A 184 8.91 -9.11 -0.35
N GLY A 185 9.95 -9.77 -0.86
CA GLY A 185 9.81 -10.77 -1.92
C GLY A 185 9.05 -12.02 -1.46
N ASN A 186 8.56 -12.80 -2.43
CA ASN A 186 7.60 -13.89 -2.19
C ASN A 186 8.12 -15.05 -1.29
N PHE A 187 9.41 -15.05 -0.94
CA PHE A 187 10.07 -16.02 -0.05
C PHE A 187 10.70 -15.37 1.20
N GLY A 188 10.47 -14.08 1.45
CA GLY A 188 11.00 -13.32 2.59
C GLY A 188 12.28 -12.53 2.32
N GLU A 189 12.97 -12.80 1.21
CA GLU A 189 14.12 -12.01 0.75
C GLU A 189 13.69 -10.64 0.18
N PRO A 190 14.45 -9.56 0.42
CA PRO A 190 14.12 -8.22 -0.08
C PRO A 190 14.44 -8.04 -1.58
N GLU A 191 13.46 -7.65 -2.38
CA GLU A 191 13.61 -7.33 -3.80
C GLU A 191 13.78 -5.82 -4.02
N VAL A 192 15.01 -5.38 -4.27
CA VAL A 192 15.33 -3.95 -4.51
C VAL A 192 14.79 -3.49 -5.87
N VAL A 193 13.89 -2.52 -5.83
CA VAL A 193 13.28 -1.82 -6.98
C VAL A 193 14.18 -0.67 -7.44
N PHE A 194 14.53 0.25 -6.52
CA PHE A 194 15.39 1.40 -6.79
C PHE A 194 16.43 1.60 -5.68
N SER A 195 17.56 2.21 -6.04
CA SER A 195 18.72 2.37 -5.15
C SER A 195 19.52 3.63 -5.46
N GLY A 196 19.69 4.52 -4.49
CA GLY A 196 20.48 5.75 -4.62
C GLY A 196 21.94 5.49 -5.02
N ALA A 197 22.52 4.42 -4.48
CA ALA A 197 23.89 3.99 -4.71
C ALA A 197 24.15 3.37 -6.10
N LYS A 198 23.15 3.31 -6.99
CA LYS A 198 23.26 2.76 -8.35
C LYS A 198 23.14 3.86 -9.40
N GLY A 199 23.86 3.68 -10.51
CA GLY A 199 23.81 4.61 -11.65
C GLY A 199 22.40 4.82 -12.19
N PHE A 200 22.12 6.05 -12.65
CA PHE A 200 20.82 6.49 -13.15
C PHE A 200 20.83 6.65 -14.69
N PRO A 201 19.66 6.59 -15.37
CA PRO A 201 18.34 6.26 -14.81
C PRO A 201 18.21 4.77 -14.47
N GLN A 202 17.38 4.48 -13.48
CA GLN A 202 16.88 3.13 -13.16
C GLN A 202 15.44 3.01 -13.64
N GLU A 203 14.99 1.80 -13.97
CA GLU A 203 13.69 1.53 -14.60
C GLU A 203 13.09 0.22 -14.07
N THR A 204 11.78 0.22 -13.82
CA THR A 204 10.97 -0.98 -13.60
C THR A 204 9.66 -0.88 -14.39
N GLY A 205 9.12 -2.02 -14.83
CA GLY A 205 7.72 -2.09 -15.26
C GLY A 205 6.79 -2.15 -14.04
N VAL A 206 5.59 -1.59 -14.18
CA VAL A 206 4.46 -1.73 -13.26
C VAL A 206 3.25 -2.15 -14.09
N GLU A 207 2.67 -3.34 -13.86
CA GLU A 207 1.51 -3.80 -14.64
C GLU A 207 0.32 -2.84 -14.51
N LEU A 208 -0.51 -2.73 -15.56
CA LEU A 208 -1.75 -1.93 -15.50
C LEU A 208 -2.77 -2.60 -14.57
N GLY A 209 -3.41 -1.81 -13.71
CA GLY A 209 -4.31 -2.31 -12.66
C GLY A 209 -3.61 -2.70 -11.35
N THR A 210 -2.30 -2.48 -11.22
CA THR A 210 -1.55 -2.65 -9.97
C THR A 210 -1.79 -1.50 -8.99
N HIS A 211 -1.92 -1.85 -7.72
CA HIS A 211 -1.75 -0.95 -6.58
C HIS A 211 -0.82 -1.68 -5.60
N ALA A 212 0.30 -1.06 -5.22
CA ALA A 212 1.33 -1.71 -4.42
C ALA A 212 2.10 -0.70 -3.56
N HIS A 213 2.62 -1.20 -2.44
CA HIS A 213 3.52 -0.46 -1.54
C HIS A 213 4.85 -1.22 -1.43
N GLY A 214 5.89 -0.51 -1.02
CA GLY A 214 7.22 -1.08 -0.73
C GLY A 214 7.81 -0.42 0.51
N ASN A 215 8.98 -0.91 0.93
CA ASN A 215 9.73 -0.32 2.03
C ASN A 215 10.60 0.82 1.48
N TRP A 216 10.33 2.07 1.87
CA TRP A 216 11.12 3.23 1.50
C TRP A 216 12.13 3.53 2.62
N VAL A 217 13.42 3.48 2.33
CA VAL A 217 14.49 3.61 3.33
C VAL A 217 15.41 4.77 3.00
N PHE A 218 15.76 5.54 4.03
CA PHE A 218 16.68 6.67 3.97
C PHE A 218 17.81 6.47 4.98
N SER A 219 19.07 6.72 4.59
CA SER A 219 20.24 6.49 5.45
C SER A 219 20.68 7.70 6.29
N ALA A 220 20.00 8.83 6.16
CA ALA A 220 20.33 10.07 6.88
C ALA A 220 19.06 10.93 7.11
N PRO A 221 19.03 11.77 8.16
CA PRO A 221 17.99 12.75 8.36
C PRO A 221 18.23 14.00 7.50
N GLY A 222 17.15 14.69 7.12
CA GLY A 222 17.16 15.89 6.30
C GLY A 222 16.28 15.76 5.06
N SER A 223 16.42 16.71 4.14
CA SER A 223 15.54 16.86 2.98
C SER A 223 16.06 16.16 1.72
N TYR A 224 15.16 15.49 1.00
CA TYR A 224 15.41 14.70 -0.20
C TYR A 224 14.52 15.13 -1.37
N ALA A 225 15.05 15.00 -2.58
CA ALA A 225 14.31 15.14 -3.84
C ALA A 225 14.58 13.93 -4.75
N LEU A 226 13.52 13.25 -5.15
CA LEU A 226 13.55 12.03 -5.99
C LEU A 226 12.98 12.38 -7.36
N ASP A 227 13.76 12.15 -8.41
CA ASP A 227 13.41 12.52 -9.79
C ASP A 227 12.75 11.34 -10.50
N VAL A 228 11.43 11.38 -10.65
CA VAL A 228 10.61 10.24 -11.08
C VAL A 228 9.87 10.53 -12.39
N GLU A 229 9.91 9.59 -13.32
CA GLU A 229 9.13 9.60 -14.56
C GLU A 229 8.24 8.36 -14.60
N MET A 230 7.00 8.50 -15.09
CA MET A 230 6.19 7.36 -15.50
C MET A 230 5.79 7.52 -16.96
N ALA A 231 5.92 6.45 -17.74
CA ALA A 231 5.66 6.44 -19.17
C ALA A 231 4.74 5.29 -19.62
N ALA A 232 3.85 5.59 -20.55
CA ALA A 232 3.07 4.59 -21.28
C ALA A 232 3.86 4.03 -22.47
N SER A 233 3.59 2.79 -22.84
CA SER A 233 4.23 2.11 -23.97
C SER A 233 3.98 2.73 -25.36
N ASP A 234 3.17 3.79 -25.45
CA ASP A 234 2.96 4.59 -26.67
C ASP A 234 3.85 5.86 -26.74
N GLY A 235 4.73 6.06 -25.76
CA GLY A 235 5.69 7.16 -25.72
C GLY A 235 5.20 8.42 -25.02
N ARG A 236 3.99 8.43 -24.45
CA ARG A 236 3.59 9.48 -23.50
C ARG A 236 4.31 9.24 -22.16
N ALA A 237 4.99 10.27 -21.67
CA ALA A 237 5.65 10.28 -20.38
C ALA A 237 5.41 11.62 -19.69
N ASP A 238 5.50 11.63 -18.36
CA ASP A 238 5.54 12.85 -17.56
C ASP A 238 6.45 12.62 -16.35
N ARG A 239 7.13 13.68 -15.91
CA ARG A 239 8.28 13.60 -15.00
C ARG A 239 8.19 14.67 -13.93
N ALA A 240 8.28 14.25 -12.68
CA ALA A 240 8.05 15.06 -11.49
C ALA A 240 9.16 14.86 -10.45
N VAL A 241 9.26 15.79 -9.49
CA VAL A 241 10.15 15.67 -8.34
C VAL A 241 9.30 15.38 -7.12
N LEU A 242 9.38 14.15 -6.60
CA LEU A 242 8.78 13.79 -5.32
C LEU A 242 9.71 14.25 -4.19
N ARG A 243 9.17 14.97 -3.21
CA ARG A 243 9.95 15.50 -2.08
C ARG A 243 9.68 14.72 -0.81
N VAL A 244 10.75 14.48 -0.06
CA VAL A 244 10.70 13.77 1.23
C VAL A 244 11.53 14.54 2.26
N HIS A 245 11.09 14.59 3.51
CA HIS A 245 11.90 15.05 4.63
C HIS A 245 12.01 13.93 5.68
N VAL A 246 13.19 13.76 6.26
CA VAL A 246 13.52 12.64 7.17
C VAL A 246 13.98 13.15 8.52
N GLY A 247 13.37 12.65 9.60
CA GLY A 247 13.72 13.00 10.98
C GLY A 247 12.86 14.14 11.54
N ALA A 248 13.45 14.95 12.42
CA ALA A 248 12.76 15.94 13.25
C ALA A 248 13.08 17.42 12.88
N GLY A 249 13.49 17.68 11.63
CA GLY A 249 13.65 19.04 11.10
C GLY A 249 12.31 19.66 10.66
N ASP A 250 12.36 20.79 9.95
CA ASP A 250 11.18 21.36 9.29
C ASP A 250 10.99 20.73 7.90
N PRO A 251 9.90 19.97 7.64
CA PRO A 251 9.67 19.36 6.35
C PRO A 251 9.56 20.35 5.19
N ASN A 252 9.21 21.62 5.46
CA ASN A 252 9.12 22.65 4.43
C ASN A 252 10.47 22.97 3.77
N GLU A 253 11.60 22.63 4.41
CA GLU A 253 12.92 22.73 3.80
C GLU A 253 13.03 21.90 2.51
N ALA A 254 12.29 20.80 2.37
CA ALA A 254 12.34 19.94 1.19
C ALA A 254 11.82 20.62 -0.08
N PHE A 255 10.97 21.66 0.03
CA PHE A 255 10.59 22.51 -1.10
C PHE A 255 11.77 23.29 -1.71
N THR A 256 12.87 23.45 -0.99
CA THR A 256 14.09 24.12 -1.48
C THR A 256 15.05 23.17 -2.20
N VAL A 257 14.93 21.86 -1.98
CA VAL A 257 15.81 20.87 -2.62
C VAL A 257 15.47 20.77 -4.11
N SER A 258 16.52 20.86 -4.91
CA SER A 258 16.51 20.75 -6.36
C SER A 258 17.31 19.53 -6.79
N VAL A 259 16.85 18.80 -7.80
CA VAL A 259 17.61 17.72 -8.42
C VAL A 259 18.57 18.33 -9.45
N PRO A 260 19.86 17.96 -9.48
CA PRO A 260 20.76 18.32 -10.57
C PRO A 260 20.26 17.79 -11.92
N ALA A 261 20.41 18.58 -12.98
CA ALA A 261 20.33 18.03 -14.33
C ALA A 261 21.48 17.02 -14.51
N GLY A 262 21.13 15.74 -14.72
CA GLY A 262 22.03 14.63 -14.44
C GLY A 262 23.28 14.52 -15.33
N GLU A 263 24.43 14.28 -14.69
CA GLU A 263 25.64 13.71 -15.28
C GLU A 263 25.91 12.33 -14.66
N THR A 264 26.45 11.38 -15.44
CA THR A 264 26.52 9.95 -15.07
C THR A 264 27.80 9.55 -14.30
N PRO A 265 27.70 9.03 -13.06
CA PRO A 265 28.85 8.47 -12.34
C PRO A 265 29.17 7.02 -12.76
N SER A 266 30.43 6.62 -12.57
CA SER A 266 30.90 5.23 -12.77
C SER A 266 30.99 4.48 -11.44
N SER A 267 30.78 3.16 -11.47
CA SER A 267 30.80 2.29 -10.29
C SER A 267 32.19 1.78 -9.91
N ASN A 268 32.34 1.43 -8.62
CA ASN A 268 33.33 0.49 -8.12
C ASN A 268 32.74 -0.18 -6.86
N GLU A 269 32.55 -1.49 -6.90
CA GLU A 269 32.11 -2.31 -5.77
C GLU A 269 33.27 -3.14 -5.22
N ASN A 270 33.23 -3.48 -3.93
CA ASN A 270 33.98 -4.61 -3.40
C ASN A 270 33.27 -5.12 -2.13
N ALA A 271 33.03 -6.43 -2.04
CA ALA A 271 32.19 -7.04 -1.00
C ALA A 271 32.98 -8.05 -0.15
N GLY A 272 32.42 -8.40 1.02
CA GLY A 272 32.98 -9.39 1.94
C GLY A 272 31.89 -10.17 2.67
N GLU A 273 32.15 -11.46 2.84
CA GLU A 273 31.36 -12.49 3.54
C GLU A 273 31.44 -12.33 5.08
N GLU A 274 30.67 -12.98 5.95
CA GLU A 274 29.28 -13.51 5.95
C GLU A 274 29.05 -14.06 7.38
N GLN A 275 27.94 -13.72 8.06
CA GLN A 275 27.32 -14.56 9.10
C GLN A 275 25.89 -14.08 9.42
N ASN A 276 25.19 -14.78 10.31
CA ASN A 276 23.71 -14.90 10.28
C ASN A 276 23.08 -14.80 11.69
N GLN A 277 22.04 -13.96 11.86
CA GLN A 277 21.07 -14.13 12.96
C GLN A 277 19.67 -13.48 12.77
N ALA A 278 18.68 -14.35 12.54
CA ALA A 278 17.25 -14.30 12.92
C ALA A 278 16.39 -12.98 12.73
N PRO A 279 15.19 -13.09 12.12
CA PRO A 279 14.42 -11.92 11.64
C PRO A 279 13.58 -11.16 12.69
N TRP A 280 13.19 -9.93 12.33
CA TRP A 280 12.37 -9.02 13.13
C TRP A 280 10.85 -9.32 13.05
N PRO A 281 10.07 -9.04 14.11
CA PRO A 281 8.67 -9.44 14.19
C PRO A 281 7.70 -8.62 13.31
N TRP A 282 8.04 -7.40 12.90
CA TRP A 282 7.13 -6.52 12.15
C TRP A 282 7.18 -6.69 10.62
N ILE A 283 8.27 -7.24 10.07
CA ILE A 283 8.35 -7.62 8.64
C ILE A 283 7.45 -8.85 8.35
N ALA A 284 7.13 -9.65 9.37
CA ALA A 284 6.24 -10.80 9.29
C ALA A 284 4.72 -10.47 9.44
N GLY A 285 4.34 -9.18 9.35
CA GLY A 285 2.97 -8.70 9.53
C GLY A 285 2.00 -9.02 8.37
N ALA A 286 1.75 -10.29 8.10
CA ALA A 286 0.97 -10.74 6.95
C ALA A 286 -0.57 -10.50 7.06
N ALA A 287 -1.00 -9.27 6.85
CA ALA A 287 -2.37 -8.97 6.42
C ALA A 287 -2.49 -9.24 4.91
N VAL A 288 -2.94 -10.45 4.53
CA VAL A 288 -2.99 -10.88 3.13
C VAL A 288 -4.12 -10.19 2.36
N VAL A 289 -3.80 -9.06 1.74
CA VAL A 289 -4.55 -8.52 0.60
C VAL A 289 -3.93 -9.11 -0.67
N LEU A 290 -4.65 -10.02 -1.34
CA LEU A 290 -4.21 -10.62 -2.60
C LEU A 290 -4.38 -9.62 -3.76
N LEU A 291 -3.36 -8.81 -4.02
CA LEU A 291 -3.13 -8.16 -5.30
C LEU A 291 -2.00 -8.89 -6.04
N ALA A 292 -2.08 -8.90 -7.37
CA ALA A 292 -1.17 -9.68 -8.19
C ALA A 292 0.24 -9.08 -8.17
N ILE A 293 1.21 -9.87 -7.67
CA ILE A 293 2.63 -9.55 -7.83
C ILE A 293 3.01 -9.86 -9.27
N GLY A 294 2.96 -8.83 -10.12
CA GLY A 294 3.43 -8.88 -11.50
C GLY A 294 4.91 -9.27 -11.56
N PHE A 295 5.30 -10.05 -12.57
CA PHE A 295 6.65 -10.59 -12.66
C PHE A 295 7.64 -9.49 -13.07
N LEU A 296 8.64 -9.18 -12.23
CA LEU A 296 9.62 -8.12 -12.49
C LEU A 296 10.66 -8.56 -13.54
N VAL A 297 10.26 -8.54 -14.82
CA VAL A 297 11.08 -8.98 -15.96
C VAL A 297 12.20 -7.97 -16.25
N ARG A 298 13.32 -8.09 -15.53
CA ARG A 298 14.53 -7.27 -15.72
C ARG A 298 15.06 -7.34 -17.16
N ARG A 299 14.71 -6.36 -17.99
CA ARG A 299 15.33 -6.15 -19.30
C ARG A 299 16.75 -5.60 -19.10
N LYS A 300 17.77 -6.45 -19.25
CA LYS A 300 19.15 -5.96 -19.36
C LYS A 300 19.27 -5.06 -20.59
N VAL A 301 19.67 -3.81 -20.40
CA VAL A 301 20.07 -2.91 -21.49
C VAL A 301 21.32 -3.49 -22.16
N VAL A 302 21.16 -4.01 -23.37
CA VAL A 302 22.29 -4.43 -24.20
C VAL A 302 22.83 -3.21 -24.94
N GLY A 303 23.95 -2.67 -24.46
CA GLY A 303 24.66 -1.59 -25.15
C GLY A 303 25.12 -2.05 -26.54
N SER A 304 24.52 -1.48 -27.59
CA SER A 304 24.89 -1.81 -28.96
C SER A 304 26.30 -1.33 -29.28
N ARG A 305 27.13 -2.21 -29.86
CA ARG A 305 28.39 -1.85 -30.50
C ARG A 305 28.21 -1.96 -32.01
N GLY A 306 28.37 -0.84 -32.71
CA GLY A 306 28.22 -0.71 -34.16
C GLY A 306 28.30 0.75 -34.56
#